data_AF-E9FYY4-F1
#
_entry.id   AF-E9FYY4-F1
#
_cell.length_a   1.000
_cell.length_b   1.000
_cell.length_c   1.000
_cell.angle_alpha   90.00
_cell.angle_beta   90.00
_cell.angle_gamma   90.00
#
_symmetry.space_group_name_H-M   'P 1'
#
loop_
_entity.id
_entity.type
_entity.pdbx_description
1 polymer ?
#
loop_
_entity_poly.entity_id
_entity_poly.type
_entity_poly.pdbx_seq_one_letter_code
_entity_poly.pdbx_strand_id
1 'polypeptide(L)'
;MNLHLLISSLRMSLKDLSGPSETKNTPAPYRAIYGFVLWLVSYVFLIIYIVWAFISEEWLHVFGLTYWPQKYWAVAIPAYIFTGILLFGFVIYPSINLLITPPLNDLRTVLDENCAFTAGRGIAPITDVPLIEVCENLYL
;
A
#
# COMPACT_ATOMS: atom_id res chain seq x y z
N MET A 1 2.61 -23.27 -50.57
CA MET A 1 2.70 -23.24 -49.09
C MET A 1 2.78 -21.78 -48.67
N ASN A 2 1.68 -21.22 -48.18
CA ASN A 2 1.50 -19.77 -48.01
C ASN A 2 2.39 -19.23 -46.87
N LEU A 3 3.28 -18.29 -47.20
CA LEU A 3 4.16 -17.59 -46.25
C LEU A 3 3.38 -17.00 -45.06
N HIS A 4 2.14 -16.57 -45.32
CA HIS A 4 1.23 -16.04 -44.31
C HIS A 4 0.84 -17.06 -43.21
N LEU A 5 0.71 -18.35 -43.56
CA LEU A 5 0.38 -19.41 -42.61
C LEU A 5 1.59 -19.78 -41.72
N LEU A 6 2.80 -19.64 -42.26
CA LEU A 6 4.04 -19.91 -41.54
C LEU A 6 4.31 -18.79 -40.52
N ILE A 7 4.08 -17.53 -40.90
CA ILE A 7 4.18 -16.38 -40.00
C ILE A 7 3.12 -16.43 -38.89
N SER A 8 1.88 -16.84 -39.19
CA SER A 8 0.85 -16.98 -38.16
C SER A 8 1.15 -18.12 -37.18
N SER A 9 1.68 -19.25 -37.67
CA SER A 9 2.09 -20.39 -36.84
C SER A 9 3.26 -20.03 -35.91
N LEU A 10 4.26 -19.31 -36.44
CA LEU A 10 5.41 -18.88 -35.68
C LEU A 10 5.04 -17.81 -34.63
N ARG A 11 4.12 -16.90 -34.97
CA ARG A 11 3.58 -15.92 -34.02
C ARG A 11 2.78 -16.57 -32.89
N MET A 12 2.05 -17.65 -33.18
CA MET A 12 1.29 -18.40 -32.18
C MET A 12 2.23 -19.18 -31.26
N SER A 13 3.24 -19.87 -31.84
CA SER A 13 4.27 -20.59 -31.07
C SER A 13 5.14 -19.66 -30.21
N LEU A 14 5.43 -18.44 -30.66
CA LEU A 14 6.11 -17.43 -29.83
C LEU A 14 5.22 -16.92 -28.69
N LYS A 15 3.89 -16.90 -28.89
CA LYS A 15 2.92 -16.53 -27.85
C LYS A 15 2.82 -17.60 -26.76
N ASP A 16 3.03 -18.85 -27.13
CA ASP A 16 3.10 -19.98 -26.19
C ASP A 16 4.47 -20.05 -25.47
N LEU A 17 5.55 -19.57 -26.12
CA LEU A 17 6.89 -19.48 -25.52
C LEU A 17 7.01 -18.30 -24.53
N SER A 18 6.23 -17.24 -24.72
CA SER A 18 5.93 -16.31 -23.64
C SER A 18 4.96 -16.99 -22.69
N GLY A 19 5.49 -17.79 -21.75
CA GLY A 19 4.71 -18.44 -20.70
C GLY A 19 3.71 -17.46 -20.05
N PRO A 20 2.64 -17.96 -19.42
CA PRO A 20 1.53 -17.14 -18.93
C PRO A 20 2.11 -15.95 -18.18
N SER A 21 1.85 -14.74 -18.70
CA SER A 21 2.29 -13.49 -18.10
C SER A 21 2.01 -13.60 -16.62
N GLU A 22 3.07 -13.61 -15.80
CA GLU A 22 2.94 -13.70 -14.34
C GLU A 22 1.84 -12.73 -13.94
N THR A 23 0.70 -13.27 -13.54
CA THR A 23 -0.41 -12.45 -13.10
C THR A 23 0.13 -11.75 -11.86
N LYS A 24 0.34 -10.43 -11.98
CA LYS A 24 0.94 -9.51 -11.00
C LYS A 24 0.39 -9.67 -9.57
N ASN A 25 -0.71 -10.40 -9.41
CA ASN A 25 -1.52 -10.58 -8.22
C ASN A 25 -1.49 -11.99 -7.62
N THR A 26 -0.77 -12.96 -8.22
CA THR A 26 -0.64 -14.30 -7.60
C THR A 26 0.48 -14.25 -6.56
N PRO A 27 0.26 -14.71 -5.31
CA PRO A 27 1.31 -14.80 -4.31
C PRO A 27 2.34 -15.85 -4.77
N ALA A 28 3.35 -15.38 -5.49
CA ALA A 28 4.40 -16.26 -5.98
C ALA A 28 5.18 -16.81 -4.77
N PRO A 29 5.57 -18.11 -4.80
CA PRO A 29 6.19 -18.77 -3.65
C PRO A 29 7.47 -18.06 -3.16
N TYR A 30 8.20 -17.38 -4.05
CA TYR A 30 9.37 -16.59 -3.67
C TYR A 30 9.03 -15.42 -2.71
N ARG A 31 7.84 -14.81 -2.82
CA ARG A 31 7.41 -13.69 -1.96
C ARG A 31 7.18 -14.14 -0.52
N ALA A 32 6.65 -15.35 -0.34
CA ALA A 32 6.45 -15.94 0.98
C ALA A 32 7.80 -16.24 1.68
N ILE A 33 8.82 -16.66 0.92
CA ILE A 33 10.16 -16.94 1.46
C ILE A 33 10.79 -15.66 2.04
N TYR A 34 10.72 -14.53 1.32
CA TYR A 34 11.26 -13.27 1.82
C TYR A 34 10.57 -12.81 3.11
N GLY A 35 9.24 -12.94 3.19
CA GLY A 35 8.49 -12.64 4.41
C GLY A 35 8.92 -13.51 5.59
N PHE A 36 9.12 -14.81 5.35
CA PHE A 36 9.57 -15.75 6.37
C PHE A 36 11.01 -15.46 6.86
N VAL A 37 11.93 -15.19 5.94
CA VAL A 37 13.31 -14.81 6.29
C VAL A 37 13.32 -13.49 7.07
N LEU A 38 12.55 -12.50 6.63
CA LEU A 38 12.42 -11.22 7.32
C LEU A 38 11.85 -11.41 8.74
N TRP A 39 10.86 -12.29 8.91
CA TRP A 39 10.29 -12.60 10.22
C TRP A 39 11.33 -13.21 11.18
N LEU A 40 12.10 -14.21 10.73
CA LEU A 40 13.18 -14.80 11.53
C LEU A 40 14.24 -13.76 11.92
N VAL A 41 14.71 -12.99 10.94
CA VAL A 41 15.74 -11.97 11.14
C VAL A 41 15.26 -10.88 12.10
N SER A 42 14.01 -10.42 11.96
CA SER A 42 13.41 -9.42 12.85
C SER A 42 13.32 -9.93 14.28
N TYR A 43 12.96 -11.20 14.47
CA TYR A 43 12.87 -11.79 15.81
C TYR A 43 14.24 -11.91 16.49
N VAL A 44 15.26 -12.33 15.75
CA VAL A 44 16.65 -12.39 16.25
C VAL A 44 17.14 -11.00 16.65
N PHE A 45 16.94 -9.98 15.80
CA PHE A 45 17.31 -8.61 16.13
C PHE A 45 16.54 -8.07 17.35
N LEU A 46 15.25 -8.38 17.47
CA LEU A 46 14.44 -7.97 18.62
C LEU A 46 14.94 -8.60 19.92
N ILE A 47 15.31 -9.88 19.92
CA ILE A 47 15.90 -10.53 21.10
C ILE A 47 17.22 -9.85 21.48
N ILE A 48 18.12 -9.65 20.51
CA ILE A 48 19.41 -8.98 20.76
C ILE A 48 19.18 -7.57 21.32
N TYR A 49 18.22 -6.84 20.77
CA TYR A 49 17.84 -5.51 21.22
C TYR A 49 17.32 -5.52 22.66
N ILE A 50 16.43 -6.45 23.02
CA ILE A 50 15.90 -6.60 24.37
C ILE A 50 17.02 -6.93 25.35
N VAL A 51 17.87 -7.91 25.03
CA VAL A 51 19.02 -8.29 25.87
C VAL A 51 19.92 -7.09 26.09
N TRP A 52 20.23 -6.35 25.03
CA TRP A 52 21.00 -5.12 25.13
C TRP A 52 20.29 -4.03 25.95
N ALA A 53 18.97 -3.89 25.85
CA ALA A 53 18.22 -2.87 26.58
C ALA A 53 18.22 -3.13 28.10
N PHE A 54 18.12 -4.40 28.52
CA PHE A 54 18.01 -4.78 29.92
C PHE A 54 19.34 -5.01 30.64
N ILE A 55 20.42 -5.34 29.93
CA ILE A 55 21.73 -5.52 30.56
C ILE A 55 22.23 -4.16 31.09
N SER A 56 22.71 -4.10 32.34
CA SER A 56 23.25 -2.84 32.88
C SER A 56 24.61 -2.52 32.25
N GLU A 57 25.00 -1.24 32.27
CA GLU A 57 26.28 -0.78 31.70
C GLU A 57 27.49 -1.41 32.41
N GLU A 58 27.39 -1.67 33.72
CA GLU A 58 28.45 -2.31 34.50
C GLU A 58 28.83 -3.69 33.94
N TRP A 59 27.83 -4.51 33.61
CA TRP A 59 28.08 -5.82 32.99
C TRP A 59 28.73 -5.68 31.62
N LEU A 60 28.30 -4.70 30.81
CA LEU A 60 28.91 -4.42 29.50
C LEU A 60 30.38 -4.00 29.63
N HIS A 61 30.71 -3.18 30.63
CA HIS A 61 32.09 -2.79 30.92
C HIS A 61 32.97 -3.98 31.32
N VAL A 62 32.43 -4.96 32.07
CA VAL A 62 33.15 -6.20 32.40
C VAL A 62 33.45 -7.04 31.14
N PHE A 63 32.57 -7.03 30.15
CA PHE A 63 32.81 -7.68 28.85
C PHE A 63 33.77 -6.89 27.93
N GLY A 64 34.33 -5.76 28.40
CA GLY A 64 35.26 -4.93 27.63
C GLY A 64 34.58 -4.00 26.62
N LEU A 65 33.26 -3.85 26.69
CA LEU A 65 32.47 -3.00 25.81
C LEU A 65 32.32 -1.60 26.41
N THR A 66 33.37 -0.78 26.28
CA THR A 66 33.45 0.56 26.90
C THR A 66 32.78 1.67 26.11
N TYR A 67 32.60 1.51 24.79
CA TYR A 67 32.01 2.53 23.92
C TYR A 67 30.76 1.99 23.22
N TRP A 68 29.60 2.24 23.82
CA TRP A 68 28.28 1.90 23.26
C TRP A 68 27.35 3.11 23.24
N PRO A 69 26.32 3.11 22.38
CA PRO A 69 25.31 4.16 22.39
C PRO A 69 24.61 4.21 23.74
N GLN A 70 24.25 5.42 24.16
CA GLN A 70 23.59 5.68 25.44
C GLN A 70 22.29 4.85 25.58
N LYS A 71 22.04 4.32 26.79
CA LYS A 71 20.83 3.52 27.08
C LYS A 71 19.51 4.24 26.83
N TYR A 72 19.51 5.57 26.80
CA TYR A 72 18.35 6.38 26.39
C TYR A 72 17.73 5.92 25.06
N TRP A 73 18.56 5.45 24.12
CA TRP A 73 18.09 4.94 22.83
C TRP A 73 17.21 3.68 22.93
N ALA A 74 17.30 2.92 24.03
CA ALA A 74 16.42 1.80 24.31
C ALA A 74 14.94 2.24 24.48
N VAL A 75 14.70 3.49 24.90
CA VAL A 75 13.34 4.04 25.03
C VAL A 75 13.00 4.93 23.83
N ALA A 76 13.98 5.69 23.34
CA ALA A 76 13.77 6.61 22.23
C ALA A 76 13.36 5.90 20.93
N ILE A 77 13.99 4.76 20.60
CA ILE A 77 13.69 4.03 19.36
C ILE A 77 12.21 3.58 19.31
N PRO A 78 11.67 2.87 20.31
CA PRO A 78 10.25 2.51 20.35
C PRO A 78 9.32 3.74 20.30
N ALA A 79 9.68 4.81 21.02
CA ALA A 79 8.87 6.03 21.05
C ALA A 79 8.81 6.72 19.67
N TYR A 80 9.93 6.79 18.94
CA TYR A 80 9.95 7.35 17.59
C TYR A 80 9.21 6.47 16.58
N ILE A 81 9.34 5.15 16.67
CA ILE A 81 8.58 4.22 15.80
C ILE A 81 7.08 4.42 16.03
N PHE A 82 6.64 4.44 17.29
CA PHE A 82 5.24 4.65 17.65
C PHE A 82 4.72 5.99 17.14
N THR A 83 5.48 7.08 17.39
CA THR A 83 5.14 8.43 16.92
C THR A 83 5.05 8.47 15.39
N GLY A 84 6.00 7.83 14.69
CA GLY A 84 6.01 7.75 13.23
C GLY A 84 4.80 7.00 12.67
N ILE A 85 4.40 5.89 13.29
CA ILE A 85 3.20 5.13 12.90
C ILE A 85 1.94 5.98 13.10
N LEU A 86 1.81 6.66 14.25
CA LEU A 86 0.66 7.54 14.51
C LEU A 86 0.61 8.71 13.52
N LEU A 87 1.73 9.38 13.31
CA LEU A 87 1.84 10.49 12.35
C LEU A 87 1.46 10.02 10.94
N PHE A 88 1.97 8.86 10.52
CA PHE A 88 1.66 8.31 9.21
C PHE A 88 0.19 7.94 9.09
N GLY A 89 -0.36 7.17 10.04
CA GLY A 89 -1.72 6.64 9.98
C GLY A 89 -2.82 7.70 10.13
N PHE A 90 -2.61 8.70 10.99
CA PHE A 90 -3.64 9.69 11.30
C PHE A 90 -3.50 11.01 10.56
N VAL A 91 -2.27 11.39 10.19
CA VAL A 91 -2.02 12.69 9.57
C VAL A 91 -1.66 12.53 8.11
N ILE A 92 -0.54 11.86 7.82
CA ILE A 92 0.01 11.83 6.46
C ILE A 92 -0.89 11.05 5.50
N TYR A 93 -1.27 9.83 5.86
CA TYR A 93 -2.05 8.96 4.99
C TYR A 93 -3.44 9.55 4.66
N PRO A 94 -4.23 10.05 5.63
CA PRO A 94 -5.48 10.75 5.33
C PRO A 94 -5.26 12.03 4.52
N SER A 95 -4.20 12.80 4.79
CA SER A 95 -3.89 14.01 4.01
C SER A 95 -3.62 13.69 2.55
N ILE A 96 -2.84 12.64 2.26
CA ILE A 96 -2.59 12.19 0.88
C ILE A 96 -3.88 11.71 0.23
N ASN A 97 -4.69 10.92 0.93
CA ASN A 97 -5.98 10.47 0.41
C ASN A 97 -6.89 11.65 0.07
N LEU A 98 -6.96 12.68 0.92
CA LEU A 98 -7.73 13.89 0.67
C LEU A 98 -7.18 14.70 -0.52
N LEU A 99 -5.85 14.75 -0.71
CA LEU A 99 -5.24 15.43 -1.86
C LEU A 99 -5.53 14.75 -3.20
N ILE A 100 -5.69 13.42 -3.20
CA ILE A 100 -5.95 12.63 -4.43
C ILE A 100 -7.46 12.53 -4.72
N THR A 101 -8.30 12.65 -3.70
CA THR A 101 -9.76 12.52 -3.85
C THR A 101 -10.33 13.72 -4.63
N PRO A 102 -11.12 13.50 -5.70
CA PRO A 102 -11.83 14.57 -6.40
C PRO A 102 -12.74 15.37 -5.46
N PRO A 103 -13.10 16.62 -5.80
CA PRO A 103 -14.00 17.40 -4.96
C PRO A 103 -15.36 16.71 -4.81
N LEU A 104 -16.04 16.91 -3.67
CA LEU A 104 -17.27 16.17 -3.30
C LEU A 104 -18.43 16.37 -4.30
N ASN A 105 -18.37 17.41 -5.12
CA ASN A 105 -19.34 17.73 -6.14
C ASN A 105 -19.04 17.08 -7.51
N ASP A 106 -17.95 16.33 -7.65
CA ASP A 106 -17.64 15.63 -8.88
C ASP A 106 -18.43 14.33 -8.98
N LEU A 107 -19.33 14.25 -9.98
CA LEU A 107 -20.11 13.05 -10.29
C LEU A 107 -19.22 11.84 -10.60
N ARG A 108 -17.97 12.04 -11.01
CA ARG A 108 -17.01 10.94 -11.23
C ARG A 108 -16.70 10.13 -9.98
N THR A 109 -16.92 10.69 -8.78
CA THR A 109 -16.77 9.96 -7.52
C THR A 109 -17.87 8.91 -7.33
N VAL A 110 -19.03 9.10 -7.97
CA VAL A 110 -20.22 8.22 -7.84
C VAL A 110 -20.43 7.36 -9.09
N LEU A 111 -20.09 7.88 -10.27
CA LEU A 111 -20.35 7.24 -11.55
C LEU A 111 -19.16 6.39 -12.02
N ASP A 112 -19.45 5.17 -12.48
CA ASP A 112 -18.45 4.30 -13.11
C ASP A 112 -18.35 4.54 -14.62
N GLU A 113 -17.38 3.89 -15.28
CA GLU A 113 -17.16 4.00 -16.74
C GLU A 113 -18.36 3.54 -17.59
N ASN A 114 -19.28 2.76 -17.00
CA ASN A 114 -20.47 2.25 -17.68
C ASN A 114 -21.71 3.13 -17.48
N CYS A 115 -21.63 4.19 -16.68
CA CYS A 115 -22.77 5.09 -16.48
C CYS A 115 -22.94 6.02 -17.70
N ALA A 116 -24.00 5.78 -18.48
CA ALA A 116 -24.32 6.57 -19.65
C ALA A 116 -25.30 7.72 -19.33
N PHE A 117 -24.79 8.93 -19.09
CA PHE A 117 -25.59 10.16 -19.09
C PHE A 117 -25.89 10.57 -20.53
N THR A 118 -26.84 9.90 -21.17
CA THR A 118 -27.30 10.33 -22.50
C THR A 118 -28.30 11.48 -22.34
N ALA A 119 -27.82 12.71 -22.53
CA ALA A 119 -28.68 13.87 -22.78
C ALA A 119 -29.29 13.77 -24.20
N GLY A 120 -30.15 12.76 -24.40
CA GLY A 120 -30.96 12.64 -25.60
C GLY A 120 -32.12 13.62 -25.56
N ARG A 121 -32.56 14.12 -26.74
CA ARG A 121 -33.80 14.89 -26.90
C ARG A 121 -35.00 14.00 -26.55
N GLY A 122 -35.35 13.94 -25.26
CA GLY A 122 -36.43 13.13 -24.71
C GLY A 122 -36.76 13.56 -23.28
N ILE A 123 -37.66 12.82 -22.62
CA ILE A 123 -37.93 13.02 -21.18
C ILE A 123 -36.62 12.78 -20.44
N ALA A 124 -36.21 13.76 -19.62
CA ALA A 124 -34.98 13.67 -18.85
C ALA A 124 -35.00 12.38 -18.01
N PRO A 125 -33.90 11.61 -17.99
CA PRO A 125 -33.78 10.47 -17.09
C PRO A 125 -34.08 10.91 -15.67
N ILE A 126 -34.77 10.06 -14.89
CA ILE A 126 -34.95 10.30 -13.46
C ILE A 126 -33.56 10.19 -12.84
N THR A 127 -32.96 11.33 -12.54
CA THR A 127 -31.65 11.43 -11.88
C THR A 127 -31.85 11.93 -10.46
N ASP A 128 -31.09 11.39 -9.54
CA ASP A 128 -31.06 11.90 -8.18
C ASP A 128 -30.55 13.34 -8.16
N VAL A 129 -31.17 14.18 -7.33
CA VAL A 129 -30.71 15.54 -7.05
C VAL A 129 -29.39 15.43 -6.27
N PRO A 130 -28.35 16.21 -6.63
CA PRO A 130 -27.08 16.15 -5.93
C PRO A 130 -27.27 16.46 -4.43
N LEU A 131 -26.67 15.62 -3.59
CA LEU A 131 -26.85 15.67 -2.13
C LEU A 131 -26.53 17.05 -1.53
N ILE A 132 -25.59 17.79 -2.14
CA ILE A 132 -25.24 19.16 -1.69
C ILE A 132 -26.43 20.12 -1.79
N GLU A 133 -27.23 20.04 -2.84
CA GLU A 133 -28.40 20.89 -3.07
C GLU A 133 -29.54 20.54 -2.10
N VAL A 134 -29.68 19.25 -1.79
CA VAL A 134 -30.61 18.77 -0.75
C VAL A 134 -30.17 19.29 0.62
N CYS A 135 -28.88 19.16 0.95
CA CYS A 135 -28.36 19.62 2.24
C CYS A 135 -28.47 21.14 2.39
N GLU A 136 -28.21 21.91 1.34
CA GLU A 136 -28.36 23.36 1.34
C GLU A 136 -29.83 23.78 1.52
N ASN A 137 -30.78 23.14 0.83
CA ASN A 137 -32.20 23.45 1.00
C ASN A 137 -32.81 22.99 2.33
N LEU A 138 -32.29 21.92 2.96
CA LEU A 138 -32.85 21.37 4.19
C LEU A 138 -32.19 21.90 5.46
N TYR A 139 -30.92 22.28 5.42
CA TYR A 139 -30.14 22.62 6.61
C TYR A 139 -29.61 24.06 6.65
N LEU A 140 -29.75 24.84 5.57
CA LEU A 140 -29.37 26.26 5.51
C LEU A 140 -30.58 27.14 5.16
#